data_AF-A0ABD5YQZ8-F1
#
_entry.id   AF-A0ABD5YQZ8-F1
#
_cell.length_a   1.000
_cell.length_b   1.000
_cell.length_c   1.000
_cell.angle_alpha   90.00
_cell.angle_beta   90.00
_cell.angle_gamma   90.00
#
_symmetry.space_group_name_H-M   'P 1'
#
loop_
_entity.id
_entity.type
_entity.pdbx_description
1 polymer ?
#
loop_
_entity_poly.entity_id
_entity_poly.type
_entity_poly.pdbx_seq_one_letter_code
_entity_poly.pdbx_strand_id
1 'polypeptide(L)'
;MSGYPLSGSRVYLVMLACMLVLSAGIVSAAQVDMSVDEYTLTGDSVLETEEDITYVTGWQSYSVEATVEGDPGAYQACLVMGDAVDEREIECKVVGVNASQSETVNFEKSEWPENMSGRQTVSLVVRDTNASDEPITTSSKQVNILGENGDYDGDGASNRVEIREGIEPRNDDTDGDGLSDGEELKLPTALPNKSDTDGDGLSDGIEVNKYDSAQTK
;
A
#
# COMPACT_ATOMS: atom_id res chain seq x y z
N MET A 1 -37.70 -16.19 60.63
CA MET A 1 -38.18 -17.52 61.04
C MET A 1 -39.50 -17.79 60.35
N SER A 2 -39.70 -19.02 59.86
CA SER A 2 -40.90 -19.52 59.16
C SER A 2 -41.01 -19.08 57.71
N GLY A 3 -41.14 -19.95 56.69
CA GLY A 3 -41.32 -21.39 56.65
C GLY A 3 -41.80 -21.72 55.24
N TYR A 4 -41.06 -22.53 54.48
CA TYR A 4 -41.50 -23.02 53.16
C TYR A 4 -42.33 -24.29 53.36
N PRO A 5 -43.50 -24.45 52.71
CA PRO A 5 -44.12 -25.76 52.57
C PRO A 5 -43.60 -26.45 51.31
N LEU A 6 -43.07 -27.67 51.49
CA LEU A 6 -42.92 -28.69 50.46
C LEU A 6 -44.30 -29.26 50.13
N SER A 7 -44.62 -29.45 48.85
CA SER A 7 -45.61 -30.45 48.44
C SER A 7 -45.47 -30.80 46.95
N GLY A 8 -45.35 -32.09 46.67
CA GLY A 8 -45.82 -32.66 45.40
C GLY A 8 -44.78 -33.41 44.56
N SER A 9 -44.40 -34.62 44.99
CA SER A 9 -43.85 -35.64 44.09
C SER A 9 -44.79 -35.90 42.91
N ARG A 10 -44.31 -35.76 41.68
CA ARG A 10 -44.86 -36.46 40.51
C ARG A 10 -43.73 -36.97 39.63
N VAL A 11 -43.58 -38.29 39.68
CA VAL A 11 -42.85 -39.13 38.73
C VAL A 11 -43.40 -38.87 37.33
N TYR A 12 -42.57 -38.40 36.40
CA TYR A 12 -42.86 -38.45 34.97
C TYR A 12 -41.61 -38.89 34.20
N LEU A 13 -41.69 -40.16 33.78
CA LEU A 13 -41.27 -40.72 32.48
C LEU A 13 -40.04 -40.06 31.81
N VAL A 14 -38.90 -40.78 31.85
CA VAL A 14 -37.77 -40.56 30.95
C VAL A 14 -38.23 -40.89 29.53
N MET A 15 -38.64 -39.87 28.77
CA MET A 15 -38.76 -39.96 27.31
C MET A 15 -37.40 -39.62 26.72
N LEU A 16 -36.64 -40.66 26.40
CA LEU A 16 -35.42 -40.58 25.61
C LEU A 16 -35.82 -40.19 24.17
N ALA A 17 -36.01 -38.89 23.92
CA ALA A 17 -36.16 -38.37 22.57
C ALA A 17 -34.77 -38.37 21.92
N CYS A 18 -34.46 -39.47 21.22
CA CYS A 18 -33.37 -39.51 20.26
C CYS A 18 -33.74 -38.56 19.11
N MET A 19 -33.42 -37.27 19.26
CA MET A 19 -33.38 -36.36 18.12
C MET A 19 -32.23 -36.84 17.24
N LEU A 20 -32.59 -37.61 16.21
CA LEU A 20 -31.85 -37.66 14.97
C LEU A 20 -31.70 -36.21 14.49
N VAL A 21 -30.57 -35.59 14.84
CA VAL A 21 -30.08 -34.45 14.08
C VAL A 21 -29.77 -35.04 12.71
N LEU A 22 -30.75 -34.96 11.81
CA LEU A 22 -30.46 -35.01 10.38
C LEU A 22 -29.53 -33.81 10.16
N SER A 23 -28.22 -34.05 10.26
CA SER A 23 -27.25 -33.19 9.61
C SER A 23 -27.60 -33.29 8.13
N ALA A 24 -28.47 -32.40 7.67
CA ALA A 24 -28.43 -31.96 6.29
C ALA A 24 -26.99 -31.51 6.12
N GLY A 25 -26.17 -32.39 5.55
CA GLY A 25 -24.86 -32.01 5.07
C GLY A 25 -25.14 -30.85 4.14
N ILE A 26 -24.78 -29.65 4.59
CA ILE A 26 -24.67 -28.52 3.69
C ILE A 26 -23.60 -29.01 2.73
N VAL A 27 -24.00 -29.40 1.52
CA VAL A 27 -23.04 -29.56 0.43
C VAL A 27 -22.55 -28.13 0.24
N SER A 28 -21.40 -27.82 0.82
CA SER A 28 -20.70 -26.59 0.48
C SER A 28 -20.58 -26.62 -1.04
N ALA A 29 -21.01 -25.56 -1.71
CA ALA A 29 -20.56 -25.35 -3.07
C ALA A 29 -19.04 -25.51 -3.06
N ALA A 30 -18.49 -26.25 -4.03
CA ALA A 30 -17.04 -26.33 -4.17
C ALA A 30 -16.56 -24.88 -4.29
N GLN A 31 -15.80 -24.42 -3.29
CA GLN A 31 -15.25 -23.08 -3.30
C GLN A 31 -14.19 -23.08 -4.40
N VAL A 32 -14.28 -22.13 -5.32
CA VAL A 32 -13.28 -21.93 -6.37
C VAL A 32 -11.95 -21.63 -5.69
N ASP A 33 -10.91 -22.38 -6.04
CA ASP A 33 -9.57 -22.21 -5.48
C ASP A 33 -8.73 -21.32 -6.41
N MET A 34 -8.39 -20.13 -5.92
CA MET A 34 -7.61 -19.13 -6.65
C MET A 34 -6.62 -18.46 -5.71
N SER A 35 -5.40 -18.26 -6.19
CA SER A 35 -4.37 -17.46 -5.53
C SER A 35 -3.86 -16.37 -6.46
N VAL A 36 -3.34 -15.32 -5.82
CA VAL A 36 -2.63 -14.22 -6.45
C VAL A 36 -1.28 -14.16 -5.76
N ASP A 37 -0.21 -14.28 -6.52
CA ASP A 37 1.14 -14.12 -5.99
C ASP A 37 1.36 -12.68 -5.50
N GLU A 38 2.45 -12.45 -4.77
CA GLU A 38 2.88 -11.08 -4.51
C GLU A 38 3.12 -10.35 -5.84
N TYR A 39 2.48 -9.20 -6.00
CA TYR A 39 2.62 -8.39 -7.21
C TYR A 39 3.76 -7.39 -7.09
N THR A 40 4.30 -7.01 -8.25
CA THR A 40 5.37 -6.01 -8.35
C THR A 40 4.78 -4.68 -8.81
N LEU A 41 5.01 -3.63 -8.00
CA LEU A 41 4.75 -2.25 -8.38
C LEU A 41 6.03 -1.67 -9.00
N THR A 42 5.93 -1.11 -10.19
CA THR A 42 7.07 -0.56 -10.94
C THR A 42 6.74 0.78 -11.58
N GLY A 43 7.75 1.45 -12.13
CA GLY A 43 7.60 2.72 -12.84
C GLY A 43 8.21 3.89 -12.09
N ASP A 44 8.18 5.07 -12.71
CA ASP A 44 8.86 6.27 -12.23
C ASP A 44 8.30 6.80 -10.90
N SER A 45 7.10 6.36 -10.51
CA SER A 45 6.52 6.73 -9.23
C SER A 45 7.12 6.00 -8.04
N VAL A 46 7.77 4.85 -8.23
CA VAL A 46 8.29 4.05 -7.11
C VAL A 46 9.63 4.62 -6.66
N LEU A 47 9.69 5.06 -5.39
CA LEU A 47 10.90 5.62 -4.79
C LEU A 47 11.72 4.52 -4.12
N GLU A 48 11.18 3.96 -3.03
CA GLU A 48 11.84 2.93 -2.24
C GLU A 48 10.84 2.13 -1.40
N THR A 49 11.32 1.11 -0.69
CA THR A 49 10.51 0.34 0.25
C THR A 49 11.24 0.18 1.57
N GLU A 50 10.58 0.55 2.66
CA GLU A 50 11.07 0.39 4.02
C GLU A 50 9.98 -0.21 4.91
N GLU A 51 10.35 -1.17 5.77
CA GLU A 51 9.45 -1.77 6.76
C GLU A 51 8.07 -2.17 6.18
N ASP A 52 8.08 -2.83 5.00
CA ASP A 52 6.90 -3.29 4.26
C ASP A 52 5.99 -2.18 3.68
N ILE A 53 6.47 -0.93 3.65
CA ILE A 53 5.79 0.21 3.03
C ILE A 53 6.57 0.66 1.81
N THR A 54 5.93 0.66 0.64
CA THR A 54 6.52 1.23 -0.57
C THR A 54 6.16 2.72 -0.68
N TYR A 55 7.18 3.58 -0.77
CA TYR A 55 7.00 5.01 -0.98
C TYR A 55 6.89 5.29 -2.47
N VAL A 56 5.86 6.07 -2.83
CA VAL A 56 5.53 6.36 -4.22
C VAL A 56 5.14 7.82 -4.42
N THR A 57 5.34 8.35 -5.62
CA THR A 57 4.85 9.68 -6.00
C THR A 57 3.42 9.59 -6.53
N GLY A 58 2.55 10.48 -6.06
CA GLY A 58 1.14 10.52 -6.47
C GLY A 58 0.88 11.15 -7.84
N TRP A 59 1.91 11.63 -8.55
CA TRP A 59 1.78 12.36 -9.82
C TRP A 59 2.49 11.70 -11.00
N GLN A 60 3.23 10.61 -10.78
CA GLN A 60 3.81 9.81 -11.85
C GLN A 60 3.01 8.52 -12.04
N SER A 61 3.03 7.98 -13.26
CA SER A 61 2.39 6.71 -13.55
C SER A 61 3.12 5.55 -12.86
N TYR A 62 2.39 4.46 -12.66
CA TYR A 62 2.93 3.18 -12.20
C TYR A 62 2.47 2.04 -13.10
N SER A 63 3.09 0.89 -12.95
CA SER A 63 2.62 -0.38 -13.52
C SER A 63 2.58 -1.44 -12.44
N VAL A 64 1.57 -2.30 -12.49
CA VAL A 64 1.43 -3.47 -11.62
C VAL A 64 1.48 -4.72 -12.49
N GLU A 65 2.42 -5.61 -12.17
CA GLU A 65 2.48 -6.97 -12.73
C GLU A 65 2.19 -7.97 -11.63
N ALA A 66 1.23 -8.86 -11.87
CA ALA A 66 0.81 -9.87 -10.92
C ALA A 66 0.59 -11.22 -11.62
N THR A 67 0.77 -12.30 -10.87
CA THR A 67 0.50 -13.66 -11.34
C THR A 67 -0.72 -14.20 -10.62
N VAL A 68 -1.68 -14.72 -11.38
CA VAL A 68 -2.87 -15.40 -10.87
C VAL A 68 -2.81 -16.88 -11.25
N GLU A 69 -3.20 -17.75 -10.32
CA GLU A 69 -3.23 -19.20 -10.56
C GLU A 69 -4.40 -19.83 -9.80
N GLY A 70 -4.86 -20.99 -10.27
CA GLY A 70 -5.97 -21.70 -9.63
C GLY A 70 -6.79 -22.56 -10.58
N ASP A 71 -8.06 -22.73 -10.23
CA ASP A 71 -9.02 -23.51 -11.00
C ASP A 71 -9.21 -22.91 -12.42
N PRO A 72 -9.29 -23.75 -13.47
CA PRO A 72 -9.49 -23.25 -14.83
C PRO A 72 -10.81 -22.50 -14.97
N GLY A 73 -10.76 -21.30 -15.53
CA GLY A 73 -11.93 -20.43 -15.60
C GLY A 73 -11.62 -19.04 -16.15
N ALA A 74 -12.67 -18.23 -16.28
CA ALA A 74 -12.56 -16.81 -16.62
C ALA A 74 -12.82 -15.97 -15.37
N TYR A 75 -11.85 -15.16 -14.99
CA TYR A 75 -11.86 -14.34 -13.80
C TYR A 75 -11.68 -12.88 -14.15
N GLN A 76 -12.05 -12.01 -13.23
CA GLN A 76 -11.79 -10.58 -13.31
C GLN A 76 -10.74 -10.24 -12.26
N ALA A 77 -9.59 -9.73 -12.69
CA ALA A 77 -8.55 -9.19 -11.82
C ALA A 77 -8.67 -7.65 -11.82
N CYS A 78 -8.91 -7.08 -10.66
CA CYS A 78 -9.14 -5.66 -10.46
C CYS A 78 -8.07 -5.07 -9.56
N LEU A 79 -7.42 -4.01 -10.05
CA LEU A 79 -6.57 -3.17 -9.25
C LEU A 79 -7.45 -2.18 -8.47
N VAL A 80 -7.39 -2.27 -7.15
CA VAL A 80 -8.13 -1.44 -6.21
C VAL A 80 -7.14 -0.68 -5.35
N MET A 81 -7.43 0.57 -5.04
CA MET A 81 -6.60 1.41 -4.18
C MET A 81 -7.44 2.17 -3.18
N GLY A 82 -6.95 2.31 -1.96
CA GLY A 82 -7.61 3.12 -0.94
C GLY A 82 -7.24 2.70 0.47
N ASP A 83 -7.96 3.27 1.43
CA ASP A 83 -7.93 2.81 2.82
C ASP A 83 -9.20 2.01 3.14
N ALA A 84 -9.36 1.58 4.39
CA ALA A 84 -10.53 0.80 4.82
C ALA A 84 -11.87 1.58 4.73
N VAL A 85 -11.87 2.84 4.30
CA VAL A 85 -13.02 3.76 4.29
C VAL A 85 -13.36 4.24 2.88
N ASP A 86 -12.37 4.53 2.03
CA ASP A 86 -12.54 4.95 0.63
C ASP A 86 -11.66 4.09 -0.31
N GLU A 87 -12.20 2.94 -0.73
CA GLU A 87 -11.60 2.09 -1.77
C GLU A 87 -12.11 2.47 -3.15
N ARG A 88 -11.20 2.54 -4.13
CA ARG A 88 -11.47 2.88 -5.52
C ARG A 88 -10.92 1.81 -6.44
N GLU A 89 -11.78 1.32 -7.32
CA GLU A 89 -11.37 0.44 -8.42
C GLU A 89 -10.73 1.30 -9.52
N ILE A 90 -9.47 0.99 -9.84
CA ILE A 90 -8.68 1.74 -10.83
C ILE A 90 -8.90 1.16 -12.21
N GLU A 91 -8.70 -0.15 -12.34
CA GLU A 91 -8.77 -0.86 -13.61
C GLU A 91 -9.07 -2.35 -13.35
N CYS A 92 -9.87 -2.97 -14.21
CA CYS A 92 -10.11 -4.40 -14.19
C CYS A 92 -9.79 -5.04 -15.54
N LYS A 93 -9.24 -6.25 -15.50
CA LYS A 93 -8.95 -7.06 -16.68
C LYS A 93 -9.54 -8.45 -16.52
N VAL A 94 -10.08 -8.99 -17.60
CA VAL A 94 -10.50 -10.39 -17.65
C VAL A 94 -9.26 -11.25 -17.89
N VAL A 95 -9.07 -12.27 -17.07
CA VAL A 95 -7.98 -13.24 -17.14
C VAL A 95 -8.54 -14.65 -17.24
N GLY A 96 -8.05 -15.42 -18.21
CA GLY A 96 -8.44 -16.82 -18.41
C GLY A 96 -7.37 -17.74 -17.88
N VAL A 97 -7.62 -18.43 -16.77
CA VAL A 97 -6.69 -19.38 -16.16
C VAL A 97 -6.91 -20.77 -16.76
N ASN A 98 -5.82 -21.41 -17.17
CA ASN A 98 -5.81 -22.77 -17.70
C ASN A 98 -5.42 -23.78 -16.61
N ALA A 99 -5.79 -25.05 -16.81
CA ALA A 99 -5.55 -26.10 -15.82
C ALA A 99 -4.07 -26.20 -15.40
N SER A 100 -3.80 -25.93 -14.12
CA SER A 100 -2.45 -25.97 -13.52
C SER A 100 -1.44 -25.02 -14.19
N GLN A 101 -1.91 -23.89 -14.73
CA GLN A 101 -1.06 -22.83 -15.26
C GLN A 101 -1.31 -21.53 -14.50
N SER A 102 -0.24 -20.77 -14.33
CA SER A 102 -0.32 -19.39 -13.86
C SER A 102 -0.41 -18.44 -15.05
N GLU A 103 -1.12 -17.34 -14.85
CA GLU A 103 -1.32 -16.31 -15.87
C GLU A 103 -0.90 -14.95 -15.31
N THR A 104 -0.21 -14.17 -16.13
CA THR A 104 0.25 -12.83 -15.74
C THR A 104 -0.79 -11.79 -16.15
N VAL A 105 -1.13 -10.90 -15.22
CA VAL A 105 -1.99 -9.74 -15.45
C VAL A 105 -1.17 -8.47 -15.25
N ASN A 106 -1.14 -7.64 -16.30
CA ASN A 106 -0.38 -6.39 -16.32
C ASN A 106 -1.32 -5.19 -16.38
N PHE A 107 -1.19 -4.27 -15.43
CA PHE A 107 -1.78 -2.94 -15.42
C PHE A 107 -0.66 -1.96 -15.78
N GLU A 108 -0.70 -1.40 -16.99
CA GLU A 108 0.41 -0.61 -17.52
C GLU A 108 0.09 0.88 -17.45
N LYS A 109 1.03 1.68 -16.92
CA LYS A 109 0.95 3.14 -16.89
C LYS A 109 -0.37 3.66 -16.30
N SER A 110 -0.85 3.01 -15.25
CA SER A 110 -2.01 3.45 -14.50
C SER A 110 -1.69 4.74 -13.74
N GLU A 111 -2.72 5.55 -13.51
CA GLU A 111 -2.62 6.82 -12.77
C GLU A 111 -3.12 6.63 -11.33
N TRP A 112 -2.50 7.34 -10.39
CA TRP A 112 -3.01 7.42 -9.03
C TRP A 112 -4.28 8.27 -9.02
N PRO A 113 -5.31 7.93 -8.22
CA PRO A 113 -6.49 8.79 -8.13
C PRO A 113 -6.14 10.19 -7.62
N GLU A 114 -6.84 11.19 -8.17
CA GLU A 114 -6.57 12.60 -7.86
C GLU A 114 -6.66 12.88 -6.35
N ASN A 115 -5.73 13.70 -5.87
CA ASN A 115 -5.63 14.15 -4.47
C ASN A 115 -5.42 13.03 -3.44
N MET A 116 -4.94 11.85 -3.85
CA MET A 116 -4.49 10.83 -2.91
C MET A 116 -3.08 11.15 -2.39
N SER A 117 -2.92 11.11 -1.07
CA SER A 117 -1.63 11.18 -0.39
C SER A 117 -1.69 10.38 0.91
N GLY A 118 -0.52 10.16 1.52
CA GLY A 118 -0.38 9.42 2.77
C GLY A 118 -0.52 7.91 2.58
N ARG A 119 -0.78 7.21 3.69
CA ARG A 119 -0.82 5.74 3.71
C ARG A 119 -2.07 5.22 3.02
N GLN A 120 -1.85 4.36 2.04
CA GLN A 120 -2.88 3.71 1.24
C GLN A 120 -2.60 2.22 1.14
N THR A 121 -3.62 1.45 0.78
CA THR A 121 -3.50 0.03 0.42
C THR A 121 -3.74 -0.09 -1.07
N VAL A 122 -2.81 -0.75 -1.75
CA VAL A 122 -3.02 -1.22 -3.12
C VAL A 122 -3.40 -2.68 -3.03
N SER A 123 -4.44 -3.09 -3.74
CA SER A 123 -5.00 -4.43 -3.68
C SER A 123 -5.26 -4.95 -5.08
N LEU A 124 -4.78 -6.15 -5.37
CA LEU A 124 -5.26 -6.93 -6.50
C LEU A 124 -6.35 -7.87 -6.04
N VAL A 125 -7.56 -7.61 -6.51
CA VAL A 125 -8.78 -8.35 -6.16
C VAL A 125 -9.16 -9.23 -7.33
N VAL A 126 -9.34 -10.53 -7.09
CA VAL A 126 -9.80 -11.48 -8.12
C VAL A 126 -11.22 -11.91 -7.82
N ARG A 127 -12.11 -11.80 -8.82
CA ARG A 127 -13.52 -12.16 -8.76
C ARG A 127 -13.87 -13.16 -9.86
N ASP A 128 -14.93 -13.95 -9.65
CA ASP A 128 -15.52 -14.77 -10.71
C ASP A 128 -16.32 -13.86 -11.65
N THR A 129 -16.15 -14.03 -12.96
CA THR A 129 -16.92 -13.26 -13.96
C THR A 129 -18.40 -13.64 -14.02
N ASN A 130 -18.78 -14.79 -13.47
CA ASN A 130 -20.13 -15.36 -13.54
C ASN A 130 -20.83 -15.45 -12.17
N ALA A 131 -20.15 -15.08 -11.09
CA ALA A 131 -20.71 -15.13 -9.74
C ALA A 131 -21.00 -13.72 -9.19
N SER A 132 -21.33 -13.63 -7.89
CA SER A 132 -21.46 -12.37 -7.17
C SER A 132 -20.15 -11.57 -7.17
N ASP A 133 -20.22 -10.25 -7.00
CA ASP A 133 -19.07 -9.31 -6.93
C ASP A 133 -18.13 -9.52 -5.71
N GLU A 134 -18.28 -10.62 -4.98
CA GLU A 134 -17.45 -10.96 -3.83
C GLU A 134 -16.04 -11.39 -4.28
N PRO A 135 -14.98 -10.89 -3.63
CA PRO A 135 -13.62 -11.36 -3.88
C PRO A 135 -13.46 -12.87 -3.64
N ILE A 136 -12.88 -13.58 -4.59
CA ILE A 136 -12.37 -14.95 -4.36
C ILE A 136 -11.08 -14.88 -3.54
N THR A 137 -10.18 -13.99 -3.96
CA THR A 137 -8.88 -13.77 -3.32
C THR A 137 -8.43 -12.32 -3.48
N THR A 138 -7.56 -11.87 -2.59
CA THR A 138 -7.01 -10.53 -2.60
C THR A 138 -5.56 -10.55 -2.12
N SER A 139 -4.69 -9.90 -2.88
CA SER A 139 -3.29 -9.63 -2.50
C SER A 139 -3.14 -8.12 -2.30
N SER A 140 -2.55 -7.69 -1.18
CA SER A 140 -2.49 -6.27 -0.81
C SER A 140 -1.10 -5.86 -0.34
N LYS A 141 -0.70 -4.63 -0.67
CA LYS A 141 0.54 -3.98 -0.21
C LYS A 141 0.25 -2.58 0.31
N GLN A 142 0.95 -2.19 1.38
CA GLN A 142 0.89 -0.81 1.86
C GLN A 142 1.80 0.08 1.03
N VAL A 143 1.28 1.24 0.66
CA VAL A 143 2.06 2.30 0.03
C VAL A 143 1.90 3.60 0.81
N ASN A 144 2.90 4.47 0.76
CA ASN A 144 2.77 5.84 1.22
C ASN A 144 2.95 6.77 0.02
N ILE A 145 1.87 7.44 -0.36
CA ILE A 145 1.83 8.31 -1.53
C ILE A 145 2.27 9.72 -1.14
N LEU A 146 3.38 10.17 -1.69
CA LEU A 146 3.85 11.55 -1.59
C LEU A 146 3.02 12.43 -2.52
N GLY A 147 2.52 13.54 -1.98
CA GLY A 147 1.83 14.56 -2.78
C GLY A 147 2.83 15.46 -3.51
N GLU A 148 2.54 15.84 -4.75
CA GLU A 148 3.46 16.59 -5.63
C GLU A 148 3.95 17.92 -5.01
N ASN A 149 3.04 18.66 -4.39
CA ASN A 149 3.34 19.94 -3.73
C ASN A 149 3.43 19.79 -2.20
N GLY A 150 3.50 18.55 -1.70
CA GLY A 150 3.78 18.29 -0.29
C GLY A 150 5.27 18.49 0.01
N ASP A 151 5.57 18.51 1.30
CA ASP A 151 6.90 18.67 1.90
C ASP A 151 6.95 17.60 2.99
N TYR A 152 7.53 16.44 2.66
CA TYR A 152 7.29 15.21 3.43
C TYR A 152 8.18 15.10 4.68
N ASP A 153 9.42 15.57 4.61
CA ASP A 153 10.33 15.71 5.76
C ASP A 153 10.23 17.08 6.46
N GLY A 154 9.67 18.09 5.80
CA GLY A 154 9.33 19.37 6.44
C GLY A 154 10.47 20.39 6.43
N ASP A 155 11.38 20.27 5.48
CA ASP A 155 12.57 21.12 5.35
C ASP A 155 12.29 22.42 4.54
N GLY A 156 11.10 22.51 3.95
CA GLY A 156 10.64 23.64 3.16
C GLY A 156 10.98 23.57 1.66
N ALA A 157 11.55 22.47 1.19
CA ALA A 157 11.47 22.01 -0.19
C ALA A 157 10.11 21.32 -0.43
N SER A 158 9.81 20.97 -1.67
CA SER A 158 8.60 20.17 -1.95
C SER A 158 9.03 18.88 -2.60
N ASN A 159 8.28 17.80 -2.38
CA ASN A 159 8.57 16.45 -2.92
C ASN A 159 8.93 16.48 -4.41
N ARG A 160 8.20 17.26 -5.22
CA ARG A 160 8.50 17.40 -6.65
C ARG A 160 9.83 18.12 -6.93
N VAL A 161 10.15 19.14 -6.15
CA VAL A 161 11.43 19.86 -6.27
C VAL A 161 12.56 18.92 -5.90
N GLU A 162 12.47 18.22 -4.78
CA GLU A 162 13.51 17.31 -4.33
C GLU A 162 13.79 16.21 -5.36
N ILE A 163 12.74 15.53 -5.84
CA ILE A 163 12.89 14.51 -6.89
C ILE A 163 13.47 15.07 -8.19
N ARG A 164 13.17 16.33 -8.55
CA ARG A 164 13.73 16.96 -9.75
C ARG A 164 15.22 17.25 -9.59
N GLU A 165 15.63 17.70 -8.41
CA GLU A 165 17.02 18.06 -8.10
C GLU A 165 17.86 16.83 -7.69
N GLY A 166 17.24 15.65 -7.53
CA GLY A 166 17.93 14.41 -7.15
C GLY A 166 18.25 14.34 -5.66
N ILE A 167 17.35 14.91 -4.85
CA ILE A 167 17.37 15.01 -3.39
C ILE A 167 16.36 14.01 -2.83
N GLU A 168 16.58 13.51 -1.62
CA GLU A 168 15.72 12.50 -0.99
C GLU A 168 14.52 13.17 -0.29
N PRO A 169 13.25 12.99 -0.74
CA PRO A 169 12.08 13.66 -0.13
C PRO A 169 11.70 13.21 1.28
N ARG A 170 12.58 12.45 1.92
CA ARG A 170 12.39 11.81 3.22
C ARG A 170 13.53 12.12 4.18
N ASN A 171 14.48 12.92 3.73
CA ASN A 171 15.67 13.28 4.45
C ASN A 171 15.84 14.79 4.29
N ASP A 172 15.74 15.52 5.40
CA ASP A 172 15.78 16.98 5.39
C ASP A 172 17.17 17.56 5.09
N ASP A 173 18.21 16.74 5.06
CA ASP A 173 19.61 17.08 4.80
C ASP A 173 20.25 15.90 4.02
N THR A 174 20.13 15.94 2.69
CA THR A 174 20.47 14.81 1.80
C THR A 174 21.95 14.46 1.83
N ASP A 175 22.84 15.44 1.96
CA ASP A 175 24.28 15.20 2.03
C ASP A 175 24.87 15.16 3.44
N GLY A 176 24.07 15.51 4.45
CA GLY A 176 24.39 15.37 5.87
C GLY A 176 25.38 16.41 6.39
N ASP A 177 25.45 17.59 5.77
CA ASP A 177 26.44 18.61 6.11
C ASP A 177 26.00 19.59 7.21
N GLY A 178 24.73 19.49 7.63
CA GLY A 178 24.11 20.27 8.68
C GLY A 178 23.35 21.51 8.18
N LEU A 179 23.11 21.62 6.87
CA LEU A 179 22.18 22.55 6.25
C LEU A 179 21.05 21.75 5.60
N SER A 180 19.80 22.20 5.74
CA SER A 180 18.70 21.45 5.12
C SER A 180 18.65 21.65 3.60
N ASP A 181 18.12 20.67 2.87
CA ASP A 181 18.02 20.74 1.41
C ASP A 181 17.20 21.98 0.99
N GLY A 182 16.13 22.26 1.72
CA GLY A 182 15.28 23.43 1.57
C GLY A 182 15.99 24.75 1.89
N GLU A 183 16.99 24.79 2.77
CA GLU A 183 17.86 25.95 2.98
C GLU A 183 18.85 26.12 1.82
N GLU A 184 19.50 25.04 1.41
CA GLU A 184 20.46 25.02 0.31
C GLU A 184 19.85 25.44 -1.02
N LEU A 185 18.63 25.00 -1.33
CA LEU A 185 17.89 25.41 -2.53
C LEU A 185 17.63 26.94 -2.59
N LYS A 186 17.74 27.66 -1.46
CA LYS A 186 17.61 29.12 -1.41
C LYS A 186 18.96 29.83 -1.52
N LEU A 187 20.08 29.10 -1.48
CA LEU A 187 21.44 29.62 -1.53
C LEU A 187 22.10 29.29 -2.87
N PRO A 188 22.61 30.28 -3.62
CA PRO A 188 23.30 30.02 -4.89
C PRO A 188 24.70 29.40 -4.71
N THR A 189 25.17 29.24 -3.48
CA THR A 189 26.52 28.77 -3.14
C THR A 189 26.54 27.36 -2.55
N ALA A 190 25.38 26.74 -2.34
CA ALA A 190 25.25 25.39 -1.79
C ALA A 190 24.50 24.48 -2.77
N LEU A 191 24.71 23.19 -2.65
CA LEU A 191 24.05 22.17 -3.45
C LEU A 191 23.61 21.04 -2.51
N PRO A 192 22.29 20.78 -2.40
CA PRO A 192 21.71 19.81 -1.45
C PRO A 192 22.28 18.37 -1.44
N ASN A 193 23.06 18.02 -2.45
CA ASN A 193 23.62 16.69 -2.62
C ASN A 193 25.16 16.70 -2.62
N LYS A 194 25.77 17.78 -2.11
CA LYS A 194 27.21 17.98 -2.09
C LYS A 194 27.61 18.81 -0.88
N SER A 195 28.05 18.08 0.15
CA SER A 195 28.44 18.61 1.47
C SER A 195 29.58 19.63 1.51
N ASP A 196 30.14 20.04 0.38
CA ASP A 196 31.22 21.02 0.20
C ASP A 196 31.16 21.42 -1.27
N THR A 197 30.36 22.44 -1.59
CA THR A 197 29.96 22.77 -2.96
C THR A 197 31.10 23.35 -3.79
N ASP A 198 31.99 24.13 -3.19
CA ASP A 198 33.13 24.73 -3.91
C ASP A 198 34.43 23.91 -3.82
N GLY A 199 34.48 22.92 -2.93
CA GLY A 199 35.58 21.96 -2.79
C GLY A 199 36.79 22.53 -2.06
N ASP A 200 36.62 23.54 -1.21
CA ASP A 200 37.71 24.16 -0.44
C ASP A 200 38.09 23.38 0.84
N GLY A 201 37.26 22.40 1.22
CA GLY A 201 37.44 21.55 2.39
C GLY A 201 36.64 21.96 3.63
N LEU A 202 35.77 22.96 3.54
CA LEU A 202 34.73 23.28 4.51
C LEU A 202 33.36 22.85 3.96
N SER A 203 32.46 22.35 4.82
CA SER A 203 31.10 22.07 4.37
C SER A 203 30.26 23.33 4.27
N ASP A 204 29.26 23.32 3.38
CA ASP A 204 28.37 24.46 3.15
C ASP A 204 27.63 24.82 4.45
N GLY A 205 27.16 23.80 5.19
CA GLY A 205 26.60 23.95 6.53
C GLY A 205 27.55 24.60 7.54
N ILE A 206 28.87 24.35 7.46
CA ILE A 206 29.87 25.04 8.30
C ILE A 206 30.04 26.50 7.86
N GLU A 207 30.14 26.75 6.56
CA GLU A 207 30.33 28.08 5.99
C GLU A 207 29.18 29.02 6.37
N VAL A 208 27.94 28.58 6.18
CA VAL A 208 26.73 29.34 6.47
C VAL A 208 26.56 29.59 7.98
N ASN A 209 26.68 28.55 8.81
CA ASN A 209 26.37 28.66 10.24
C ASN A 209 27.45 29.35 11.07
N LYS A 210 28.72 29.33 10.62
CA LYS A 210 29.85 29.79 11.44
C LYS A 210 30.56 31.02 10.90
N TYR A 211 30.55 31.25 9.59
CA TYR A 211 31.44 32.23 9.00
C TYR A 211 30.77 33.50 8.46
N ASP A 212 29.43 33.65 8.51
CA ASP A 212 28.69 34.84 8.01
C ASP A 212 29.23 35.31 6.64
N SER A 213 29.65 34.34 5.83
CA SER A 213 30.52 34.61 4.70
C SER A 213 29.91 34.07 3.44
N ALA A 214 29.37 35.01 2.67
CA ALA A 214 29.49 35.04 1.22
C ALA A 214 30.97 34.99 0.77
N GLN A 215 31.73 33.97 1.19
CA GLN A 215 33.10 33.74 0.76
C GLN A 215 33.29 32.30 0.32
N THR A 216 32.60 31.94 -0.76
CA THR A 216 33.19 31.01 -1.71
C THR A 216 34.14 31.78 -2.61
N LYS A 217 35.21 31.12 -3.04
CA LYS A 217 36.19 31.69 -3.97
C LYS A 217 36.41 30.77 -5.15
#